data_AF-A0A0B0DFZ7-F1
#
_entry.id   AF-A0A0B0DFZ7-F1
#
_cell.length_a   1.000
_cell.length_b   1.000
_cell.length_c   1.000
_cell.angle_alpha   90.00
_cell.angle_beta   90.00
_cell.angle_gamma   90.00
#
_symmetry.space_group_name_H-M   'P 1'
#
loop_
_entity.id
_entity.type
_entity.pdbx_description
1 polymer ?
#
loop_
_entity_poly.entity_id
_entity_poly.type
_entity_poly.pdbx_seq_one_letter_code
_entity_poly.pdbx_strand_id
1 'polypeptide(L)' 'AAGEHAVVDLLVATGLAESKSAARRTLKEGGASVNNRKLSGEDATLTPDDLLHGRFALLRRGKKNLAAVTVTG' A
#
# COMPACT_ATOMS: atom_id res chain seq x y z
N ALA A 1 14.27 -6.92 6.46
CA ALA A 1 14.35 -7.54 5.12
C ALA A 1 13.25 -6.99 4.23
N ALA A 2 13.59 -6.37 3.10
CA ALA A 2 12.66 -5.83 2.10
C ALA A 2 11.91 -6.93 1.32
N GLY A 3 11.42 -7.94 2.07
CA GLY A 3 10.54 -8.99 1.56
C GLY A 3 9.17 -8.41 1.27
N GLU A 4 8.56 -8.90 0.21
CA GLU A 4 7.24 -8.56 -0.30
C GLU A 4 6.23 -8.24 0.83
N HIS A 5 6.03 -6.95 1.12
CA HIS A 5 5.00 -6.55 2.09
C HIS A 5 3.67 -6.50 1.35
N ALA A 6 2.71 -7.34 1.73
CA ALA A 6 1.38 -7.29 1.16
C ALA A 6 0.78 -5.90 1.40
N VAL A 7 0.34 -5.22 0.34
CA VAL A 7 -0.24 -3.88 0.45
C VAL A 7 -1.49 -3.89 1.34
N VAL A 8 -2.23 -5.01 1.34
CA VAL A 8 -3.34 -5.26 2.27
C VAL A 8 -2.93 -5.02 3.72
N ASP A 9 -1.80 -5.57 4.13
CA ASP A 9 -1.31 -5.45 5.51
C ASP A 9 -0.85 -4.03 5.80
N LEU A 10 -0.19 -3.38 4.85
CA LEU A 10 0.23 -1.99 4.98
C LEU A 10 -0.95 -1.01 5.07
N LEU A 11 -2.01 -1.23 4.30
CA LEU A 11 -3.23 -0.42 4.36
C LEU A 11 -3.90 -0.51 5.75
N VAL A 12 -3.87 -1.69 6.37
CA VAL A 12 -4.40 -1.87 7.73
C VAL A 12 -3.46 -1.24 8.76
N ALA A 13 -2.15 -1.51 8.67
CA ALA A 13 -1.15 -1.00 9.60
C ALA A 13 -1.11 0.55 9.62
N THR A 14 -1.39 1.19 8.50
CA THR A 14 -1.46 2.65 8.38
C THR A 14 -2.84 3.25 8.74
N GLY A 15 -3.82 2.42 9.08
CA GLY A 15 -5.20 2.86 9.34
C GLY A 15 -5.96 3.33 8.09
N LEU A 16 -5.39 3.15 6.89
CA LEU A 16 -6.08 3.43 5.63
C LEU A 16 -7.22 2.43 5.37
N ALA A 17 -7.21 1.26 6.02
CA ALA A 17 -8.31 0.30 6.00
C ALA A 17 -8.58 -0.25 7.40
N GLU A 18 -9.86 -0.41 7.74
CA GLU A 18 -10.27 -0.90 9.07
C GLU A 18 -10.02 -2.42 9.25
N SER A 19 -9.82 -3.15 8.15
CA SER A 19 -9.53 -4.59 8.17
C SER A 19 -8.89 -5.05 6.87
N LYS A 20 -8.30 -6.26 6.86
CA LYS A 20 -7.74 -6.88 5.65
C LYS A 20 -8.79 -7.06 4.54
N SER A 21 -10.03 -7.39 4.91
CA SER A 21 -11.13 -7.53 3.96
C SER A 21 -11.53 -6.19 3.34
N ALA A 22 -11.54 -5.11 4.12
CA ALA A 22 -11.79 -3.76 3.60
C ALA A 22 -10.64 -3.28 2.68
N ALA A 23 -9.39 -3.61 3.02
CA ALA A 23 -8.23 -3.32 2.19
C ALA A 23 -8.29 -4.04 0.84
N ARG A 24 -8.57 -5.35 0.82
CA ARG A 24 -8.74 -6.13 -0.42
C ARG A 24 -9.86 -5.58 -1.30
N ARG A 25 -11.02 -5.24 -0.73
CA ARG A 25 -12.11 -4.59 -1.48
C ARG A 25 -11.65 -3.27 -2.12
N THR A 26 -10.94 -2.44 -1.35
CA THR A 26 -10.39 -1.16 -1.85
C THR A 26 -9.43 -1.38 -3.02
N LEU A 27 -8.56 -2.39 -2.95
CA LEU A 27 -7.65 -2.76 -4.04
C LEU A 27 -8.41 -3.25 -5.27
N LYS A 28 -9.38 -4.16 -5.08
CA LYS A 28 -10.22 -4.72 -6.15
C LYS A 28 -11.02 -3.65 -6.90
N GLU A 29 -11.48 -2.62 -6.20
CA GLU A 29 -12.20 -1.47 -6.77
C GLU A 29 -11.27 -0.40 -7.35
N GLY A 30 -9.94 -0.59 -7.29
CA GLY A 30 -8.94 0.38 -7.78
C GLY A 30 -8.90 1.67 -6.95
N GLY A 31 -9.37 1.60 -5.70
CA GLY A 31 -9.44 2.70 -4.75
C GLY A 31 -8.13 2.98 -4.00
N ALA A 32 -7.09 2.17 -4.21
CA ALA A 32 -5.78 2.32 -3.58
C ALA A 32 -4.64 2.51 -4.60
N SER A 33 -3.61 3.25 -4.20
CA SER A 33 -2.40 3.47 -4.99
C SER A 33 -1.14 3.55 -4.14
N VAL A 34 0.00 3.20 -4.76
CA VAL A 34 1.36 3.35 -4.24
C VAL A 34 2.08 4.39 -5.10
N ASN A 35 2.68 5.42 -4.51
CA ASN A 35 3.40 6.50 -5.23
C ASN A 35 2.59 7.06 -6.41
N ASN A 36 1.29 7.27 -6.18
CA ASN A 36 0.31 7.72 -7.17
C ASN A 36 0.06 6.77 -8.36
N ARG A 37 0.62 5.56 -8.35
CA ARG A 37 0.30 4.48 -9.29
C ARG A 37 -0.79 3.59 -8.70
N LYS A 38 -1.90 3.43 -9.41
CA LYS A 38 -2.96 2.49 -9.01
C LYS A 38 -2.40 1.08 -8.97
N LEU A 39 -2.80 0.34 -7.95
CA LEU A 39 -2.49 -1.08 -7.84
C LEU A 39 -3.57 -1.89 -8.52
N SER A 40 -3.17 -2.99 -9.14
CA SER A 40 -4.07 -3.97 -9.75
C SER A 40 -3.96 -5.28 -8.99
N GLY A 41 -5.09 -5.82 -8.55
CA GLY A 41 -5.14 -7.11 -7.85
C GLY A 41 -5.11 -6.97 -6.32
N GLU A 42 -5.76 -7.92 -5.65
CA GLU A 42 -5.85 -7.98 -4.19
C GLU A 42 -4.58 -8.51 -3.52
N ASP A 43 -3.71 -9.14 -4.31
CA ASP A 43 -2.41 -9.69 -3.90
C ASP A 43 -1.25 -8.73 -4.20
N ALA A 44 -1.53 -7.45 -4.38
CA ALA A 44 -0.51 -6.44 -4.62
C ALA A 44 0.52 -6.41 -3.47
N THR A 45 1.79 -6.49 -3.82
CA THR A 45 2.92 -6.42 -2.90
C THR A 45 3.72 -5.15 -3.13
N LEU A 46 4.29 -4.60 -2.06
CA LEU A 46 5.26 -3.52 -2.14
C LEU A 46 6.63 -4.13 -2.44
N THR A 47 7.18 -3.78 -3.61
CA THR A 47 8.51 -4.24 -4.04
C THR A 47 9.58 -3.18 -3.75
N PRO A 48 10.88 -3.56 -3.74
CA PRO A 48 11.96 -2.58 -3.61
C PRO A 48 11.93 -1.47 -4.68
N ASP A 49 11.46 -1.76 -5.89
CA ASP A 49 11.34 -0.80 -6.98
C ASP A 49 10.24 0.24 -6.76
N ASP A 50 9.27 -0.07 -5.89
CA ASP A 50 8.25 0.88 -5.44
C ASP A 50 8.79 1.81 -4.34
N LEU A 51 10.02 1.63 -3.85
CA LEU A 51 10.56 2.45 -2.78
C LEU A 51 11.23 3.72 -3.31
N LEU A 52 10.65 4.86 -2.94
CA LEU A 52 11.27 6.17 -3.09
C LEU A 52 12.55 6.23 -2.25
N HIS A 53 13.66 6.55 -2.91
CA HIS A 53 15.01 6.55 -2.33
C HIS A 53 15.36 5.24 -1.61
N GLY A 54 14.81 4.11 -2.06
CA GLY A 54 15.06 2.78 -1.49
C GLY A 54 14.53 2.56 -0.08
N ARG A 55 13.69 3.46 0.46
CA ARG A 55 13.20 3.36 1.85
C ARG A 55 11.74 3.77 2.09
N PHE A 56 11.13 4.57 1.23
CA PHE A 56 9.78 5.11 1.48
C PHE A 56 8.78 4.67 0.42
N ALA A 57 7.52 4.51 0.81
CA ALA A 57 6.42 4.43 -0.14
C ALA A 57 5.21 5.23 0.35
N LEU A 58 4.51 5.86 -0.59
CA LEU A 58 3.28 6.60 -0.31
C LEU A 58 2.06 5.74 -0.64
N LEU A 59 1.26 5.42 0.36
CA LEU A 59 0.00 4.69 0.23
C LEU A 59 -1.16 5.67 0.21
N ARG A 60 -2.10 5.50 -0.73
CA ARG A 60 -3.33 6.29 -0.79
C ARG A 60 -4.55 5.38 -0.82
N ARG A 61 -5.62 5.85 -0.17
CA ARG A 61 -7.00 5.36 -0.37
C ARG A 61 -7.88 6.52 -0.83
N GLY A 62 -8.25 6.51 -2.10
CA GLY A 62 -8.94 7.61 -2.76
C GLY A 62 -8.12 8.91 -2.75
N LYS A 63 -8.80 10.06 -2.82
CA LYS A 63 -8.14 11.37 -2.96
C LYS A 63 -7.60 11.94 -1.63
N LYS A 64 -8.30 11.69 -0.51
CA LYS A 64 -8.07 12.37 0.77
C LYS A 64 -7.23 11.59 1.77
N ASN A 65 -7.19 10.26 1.69
CA ASN A 65 -6.44 9.45 2.65
C ASN A 65 -5.05 9.13 2.08
N LEU A 66 -4.02 9.52 2.81
CA LEU A 66 -2.61 9.32 2.46
C LEU A 66 -1.87 8.87 3.70
N ALA A 67 -1.00 7.88 3.56
CA ALA A 67 -0.02 7.49 4.55
C ALA A 67 1.34 7.28 3.89
N ALA A 68 2.41 7.48 4.66
CA ALA A 68 3.77 7.12 4.24
C ALA A 68 4.22 5.93 5.07
N VAL A 69 4.81 4.94 4.41
CA VAL A 69 5.49 3.81 5.07
C VAL A 69 6.99 3.92 4.84
N THR A 70 7.76 3.52 5.85
CA THR A 70 9.22 3.42 5.77
C THR A 70 9.61 1.97 5.95
N VAL A 71 10.42 1.44 5.04
CA VAL A 71 11.04 0.13 5.17
C VAL A 71 12.41 0.33 5.83
N THR A 72 12.54 -0.12 7.08
CA THR A 72 13.83 -0.29 7.74
C THR A 72 14.38 -1.66 7.36
N GLY A 73 15.58 -1.68 6.77
CA GLY A 73 16.31 -2.89 6.38
C GLY A 73 16.48 -3.85 7.54
#